data_AF-A0A3N9XGU6-F1
#
_entry.id   AF-A0A3N9XGU6-F1
#
_cell.length_a   1.000
_cell.length_b   1.000
_cell.length_c   1.000
_cell.angle_alpha   90.00
_cell.angle_beta   90.00
_cell.angle_gamma   90.00
#
_symmetry.space_group_name_H-M   'P 1'
#
loop_
_entity.id
_entity.type
_entity.pdbx_description
1 polymer ?
#
loop_
_entity_poly.entity_id
_entity_poly.type
_entity_poly.pdbx_seq_one_letter_code
_entity_poly.pdbx_strand_id
1 'polypeptide(L)'
;MAEVPLKIDERVEQLVRDTLHWAVKRQPVEFDEALKAFSDAHLRQSALELLAAITAFVSADICQGRPSTEQIKQLAEEVADAEGWSSATSPEVEAFLNAVVTGRPLSGVLPADSAVVLAFVVAASLLSFRPKSEGEWWFNYLDKVEAAIEAAG
;
A
#
# COMPACT_ATOMS: atom_id res chain seq x y z
N MET A 1 26.42 -4.29 12.88
CA MET A 1 25.23 -3.69 13.52
C MET A 1 24.13 -4.71 13.36
N ALA A 2 23.48 -5.14 14.44
CA ALA A 2 22.38 -6.08 14.32
C ALA A 2 21.18 -5.30 13.77
N GLU A 3 20.69 -5.68 12.59
CA GLU A 3 19.40 -5.26 12.07
C GLU A 3 18.33 -5.80 13.04
N VAL A 4 17.41 -4.92 13.46
CA VAL A 4 16.31 -5.28 14.34
C VAL A 4 15.13 -5.55 13.43
N PRO A 5 14.59 -6.80 13.42
CA PRO A 5 13.45 -7.13 12.61
C PRO A 5 12.33 -6.14 12.78
N LEU A 6 11.86 -5.61 11.65
CA LEU A 6 10.67 -4.80 11.58
C LEU A 6 9.50 -5.71 11.94
N LYS A 7 9.25 -5.81 13.24
CA LYS A 7 8.15 -6.59 13.77
C LYS A 7 6.89 -5.77 13.54
N ILE A 8 6.01 -6.27 12.69
CA ILE A 8 4.72 -5.63 12.45
C ILE A 8 3.90 -5.77 13.74
N ASP A 9 3.31 -4.67 14.20
CA ASP A 9 2.38 -4.72 15.32
C ASP A 9 1.11 -5.46 14.86
N GLU A 10 0.81 -6.61 15.48
CA GLU A 10 -0.32 -7.48 15.13
C GLU A 10 -1.67 -6.73 15.06
N ARG A 11 -1.86 -5.71 15.91
CA ARG A 11 -3.06 -4.88 15.89
C ARG A 11 -3.08 -3.98 14.66
N VAL A 12 -1.96 -3.36 14.31
CA VAL A 12 -1.85 -2.51 13.11
C VAL A 12 -2.04 -3.35 11.86
N GLU A 13 -1.41 -4.53 11.82
CA GLU A 13 -1.54 -5.49 10.73
C GLU A 13 -3.00 -5.85 10.48
N GLN A 14 -3.72 -6.30 11.51
CA GLN A 14 -5.13 -6.68 11.36
C GLN A 14 -5.99 -5.51 10.86
N LEU A 15 -5.79 -4.30 11.39
CA LEU A 15 -6.51 -3.11 10.92
C LEU A 15 -6.21 -2.81 9.45
N VAL A 16 -4.94 -2.89 9.05
CA VAL A 16 -4.55 -2.68 7.65
C VAL A 16 -5.17 -3.74 6.74
N ARG A 17 -5.17 -5.01 7.14
CA ARG A 17 -5.81 -6.11 6.38
C ARG A 17 -7.31 -5.90 6.21
N ASP A 18 -8.00 -5.54 7.29
CA ASP A 18 -9.45 -5.30 7.27
C ASP A 18 -9.81 -4.08 6.39
N THR A 19 -9.01 -3.01 6.42
CA THR A 19 -9.23 -1.85 5.57
C THR A 19 -8.87 -2.13 4.10
N LEU A 20 -7.77 -2.84 3.83
CA LEU A 20 -7.41 -3.30 2.48
C LEU A 20 -8.50 -4.18 1.86
N HIS A 21 -9.18 -5.00 2.67
CA HIS A 21 -10.29 -5.83 2.20
C HIS A 21 -11.38 -5.01 1.51
N TRP A 22 -11.78 -3.89 2.10
CA TRP A 22 -12.81 -3.01 1.54
C TRP A 22 -12.31 -2.21 0.35
N ALA A 23 -11.04 -1.79 0.37
CA ALA A 23 -10.39 -1.12 -0.76
C ALA A 23 -10.31 -2.04 -2.00
N VAL A 24 -9.85 -3.29 -1.83
CA VAL A 24 -9.78 -4.28 -2.92
C VAL A 24 -11.17 -4.58 -3.48
N LYS A 25 -12.19 -4.63 -2.63
CA LYS A 25 -13.59 -4.83 -3.05
C LYS A 25 -14.27 -3.58 -3.60
N ARG A 26 -13.60 -2.43 -3.56
CA ARG A 26 -14.12 -1.13 -4.01
C ARG A 26 -15.44 -0.76 -3.35
N GLN A 27 -15.50 -0.93 -2.03
CA GLN A 27 -16.67 -0.66 -1.19
C GLN A 27 -16.44 0.66 -0.41
N PRO A 28 -16.78 1.84 -0.98
CA PRO A 28 -16.38 3.12 -0.42
C PRO A 28 -16.95 3.39 0.97
N VAL A 29 -18.19 2.98 1.23
CA VAL A 29 -18.85 3.22 2.53
C VAL A 29 -18.16 2.41 3.63
N GLU A 30 -17.95 1.11 3.41
CA GLU A 30 -17.28 0.22 4.35
C GLU A 30 -15.80 0.58 4.52
N PHE A 31 -15.15 1.03 3.46
CA PHE A 31 -13.80 1.54 3.50
C PHE A 31 -13.68 2.80 4.37
N ASP A 32 -14.56 3.79 4.17
CA ASP A 32 -14.62 5.01 4.99
C ASP A 32 -14.92 4.71 6.47
N GLU A 33 -15.79 3.74 6.76
CA GLU A 33 -16.04 3.27 8.12
C GLU A 33 -14.81 2.59 8.73
N ALA A 34 -14.12 1.74 7.97
CA ALA A 34 -12.92 1.05 8.44
C ALA A 34 -11.78 2.03 8.76
N LEU A 35 -11.64 3.11 7.98
CA LEU A 35 -10.63 4.15 8.21
C LEU A 35 -10.76 4.83 9.58
N LYS A 36 -11.96 4.84 10.18
CA LYS A 36 -12.19 5.41 11.53
C LYS A 36 -11.47 4.65 12.64
N ALA A 37 -11.05 3.40 12.39
CA ALA A 37 -10.28 2.62 13.34
C ALA A 37 -8.87 3.21 13.59
N PHE A 38 -8.34 4.00 12.66
CA PHE A 38 -7.05 4.70 12.79
C PHE A 38 -7.23 6.05 13.51
N SER A 39 -7.75 5.98 14.74
CA SER A 39 -8.21 7.14 15.51
C SER A 39 -7.08 8.07 16.01
N ASP A 40 -5.86 7.57 16.16
CA ASP A 40 -4.71 8.34 16.65
C ASP A 40 -3.56 8.41 15.64
N ALA A 41 -2.64 9.34 15.88
CA ALA A 41 -1.52 9.61 14.98
C ALA A 41 -0.52 8.45 14.92
N HIS A 42 -0.37 7.67 15.99
CA HIS A 42 0.53 6.53 16.02
C HIS A 42 0.01 5.42 15.11
N LEU A 43 -1.27 5.04 15.24
CA LEU A 43 -1.90 4.04 14.37
C LEU A 43 -1.86 4.46 12.89
N ARG A 44 -2.12 5.74 12.59
CA ARG A 44 -2.02 6.26 11.21
C ARG A 44 -0.60 6.18 10.66
N GLN A 45 0.40 6.52 11.47
CA GLN A 45 1.80 6.46 11.08
C GLN A 45 2.24 5.01 10.83
N SER A 46 1.95 4.09 11.76
CA SER A 46 2.31 2.67 11.60
C SER A 46 1.59 2.02 10.41
N ALA A 47 0.33 2.37 10.17
CA ALA A 47 -0.39 1.90 8.98
C ALA A 47 0.26 2.42 7.69
N LEU A 48 0.63 3.70 7.66
CA LEU A 48 1.30 4.30 6.49
C LEU A 48 2.66 3.65 6.21
N GLU A 49 3.45 3.36 7.25
CA GLU A 49 4.73 2.65 7.14
C GLU A 49 4.55 1.24 6.57
N LEU A 50 3.58 0.49 7.10
CA LEU A 50 3.25 -0.85 6.59
C LEU A 50 2.77 -0.81 5.13
N LEU A 51 1.86 0.10 4.79
CA LEU A 51 1.36 0.27 3.41
C LEU A 51 2.46 0.70 2.44
N ALA A 52 3.39 1.54 2.88
CA ALA A 52 4.56 1.92 2.09
C ALA A 52 5.48 0.72 1.84
N ALA A 53 5.74 -0.10 2.85
CA ALA A 53 6.54 -1.32 2.71
C ALA A 53 5.87 -2.34 1.76
N ILE A 54 4.55 -2.57 1.91
CA ILE A 54 3.77 -3.41 1.01
C ILE A 54 3.85 -2.87 -0.42
N THR A 55 3.62 -1.57 -0.61
CA THR A 55 3.69 -0.92 -1.92
C THR A 55 5.08 -1.10 -2.54
N ALA A 56 6.15 -0.83 -1.80
CA ALA A 56 7.52 -0.96 -2.28
C ALA A 56 7.80 -2.40 -2.75
N PHE A 57 7.42 -3.39 -1.95
CA PHE A 57 7.61 -4.80 -2.26
C PHE A 57 6.82 -5.20 -3.49
N VAL A 58 5.51 -4.91 -3.53
CA VAL A 58 4.63 -5.33 -4.61
C VAL A 58 4.99 -4.64 -5.92
N SER A 59 5.31 -3.34 -5.90
CA SER A 59 5.81 -2.64 -7.10
C SER A 59 7.12 -3.26 -7.59
N ALA A 60 8.03 -3.62 -6.69
CA ALA A 60 9.28 -4.27 -7.08
C ALA A 60 9.05 -5.68 -7.67
N ASP A 61 8.11 -6.46 -7.10
CA ASP A 61 7.73 -7.76 -7.66
C ASP A 61 7.10 -7.62 -9.06
N ILE A 62 6.16 -6.68 -9.24
CA ILE A 62 5.52 -6.41 -10.54
C ILE A 62 6.58 -6.03 -11.58
N CYS A 63 7.50 -5.14 -11.22
CA CYS A 63 8.56 -4.64 -12.12
C CYS A 63 9.78 -5.56 -12.21
N GLN A 64 9.80 -6.70 -11.51
CA GLN A 64 10.93 -7.65 -11.44
C GLN A 64 12.25 -7.00 -10.98
N GLY A 65 12.15 -6.12 -9.99
CA GLY A 65 13.26 -5.32 -9.46
C GLY A 65 12.79 -3.90 -9.11
N ARG A 66 13.74 -3.02 -8.80
CA ARG A 66 13.40 -1.62 -8.50
C ARG A 66 12.72 -0.95 -9.71
N PRO A 67 11.50 -0.40 -9.58
CA PRO A 67 10.82 0.25 -10.69
C PRO A 67 11.61 1.42 -11.28
N SER A 68 11.65 1.53 -12.61
CA SER A 68 12.12 2.73 -13.32
C SER A 68 11.11 3.88 -13.24
N THR A 69 11.51 5.09 -13.59
CA THR A 69 10.60 6.25 -13.64
C THR A 69 9.43 6.01 -14.59
N GLU A 70 9.68 5.39 -15.75
CA GLU A 70 8.64 5.04 -16.72
C GLU A 70 7.67 3.98 -16.16
N GLN A 71 8.20 2.97 -15.46
CA GLN A 71 7.37 1.96 -14.82
C GLN A 71 6.52 2.53 -13.69
N ILE A 72 7.06 3.46 -12.89
CA ILE A 72 6.30 4.17 -11.86
C ILE A 72 5.14 4.96 -12.48
N LYS A 73 5.42 5.69 -13.57
CA LYS A 73 4.40 6.45 -14.29
C LYS A 73 3.31 5.54 -14.84
N GLN A 74 3.68 4.43 -15.47
CA GLN A 74 2.72 3.45 -15.98
C GLN A 74 1.85 2.86 -14.87
N LEU A 75 2.45 2.43 -13.75
CA LEU A 75 1.70 1.93 -12.61
C LEU A 75 0.74 2.98 -12.05
N ALA A 76 1.16 4.24 -12.00
CA ALA A 76 0.32 5.33 -11.52
C ALA A 76 -0.90 5.59 -12.41
N GLU A 77 -0.72 5.54 -13.73
CA GLU A 77 -1.83 5.61 -14.70
C GLU A 77 -2.78 4.42 -14.54
N GLU A 78 -2.26 3.20 -14.52
CA GLU A 78 -3.06 1.98 -14.37
C GLU A 78 -3.86 1.97 -13.05
N VAL A 79 -3.24 2.41 -11.93
CA VAL A 79 -3.92 2.47 -10.62
C VAL A 79 -5.00 3.55 -10.63
N ALA A 80 -4.71 4.75 -11.15
CA ALA A 80 -5.71 5.82 -11.20
C ALA A 80 -6.92 5.44 -12.07
N ASP A 81 -6.68 4.76 -13.20
CA ASP A 81 -7.75 4.26 -14.08
C ASP A 81 -8.57 3.15 -13.39
N ALA A 82 -7.89 2.22 -12.71
CA ALA A 82 -8.55 1.12 -12.01
C ALA A 82 -9.36 1.58 -10.79
N GLU A 83 -8.87 2.60 -10.08
CA GLU A 83 -9.40 3.06 -8.80
C GLU A 83 -10.25 4.33 -8.93
N GLY A 84 -10.91 4.55 -10.07
CA GLY A 84 -11.81 5.70 -10.30
C GLY A 84 -13.06 5.75 -9.40
N TRP A 85 -13.27 4.75 -8.54
CA TRP A 85 -14.25 4.82 -7.44
C TRP A 85 -13.74 5.65 -6.26
N SER A 86 -12.42 5.85 -6.16
CA SER A 86 -11.75 6.71 -5.19
C SER A 86 -11.45 8.09 -5.81
N SER A 87 -10.91 9.01 -5.01
CA SER A 87 -10.43 10.31 -5.51
C SER A 87 -8.96 10.30 -5.95
N ALA A 88 -8.30 9.14 -5.99
CA ALA A 88 -6.88 9.06 -6.31
C ALA A 88 -6.60 9.47 -7.75
N THR A 89 -5.72 10.45 -7.95
CA THR A 89 -5.31 10.89 -9.27
C THR A 89 -3.96 10.29 -9.67
N SER A 90 -3.72 10.11 -10.98
CA SER A 90 -2.43 9.60 -11.48
C SER A 90 -1.22 10.40 -10.96
N PRO A 91 -1.22 11.75 -10.93
CA PRO A 91 -0.11 12.51 -10.35
C PRO A 91 0.14 12.25 -8.86
N GLU A 92 -0.91 12.05 -8.07
CA GLU A 92 -0.79 11.73 -6.63
C GLU A 92 -0.22 10.32 -6.43
N VAL A 93 -0.71 9.35 -7.21
CA VAL A 93 -0.19 7.98 -7.18
C VAL A 93 1.27 7.94 -7.61
N GLU A 94 1.63 8.66 -8.68
CA GLU A 94 3.02 8.76 -9.16
C GLU A 94 3.93 9.36 -8.08
N ALA A 95 3.51 10.44 -7.42
CA ALA A 95 4.25 11.08 -6.36
C ALA A 95 4.46 10.14 -5.16
N PHE A 96 3.41 9.41 -4.77
CA PHE A 96 3.45 8.40 -3.72
C PHE A 96 4.41 7.26 -4.04
N LEU A 97 4.27 6.63 -5.22
CA LEU A 97 5.13 5.53 -5.67
C LEU A 97 6.59 5.97 -5.75
N ASN A 98 6.87 7.15 -6.29
CA ASN A 98 8.23 7.70 -6.30
C ASN A 98 8.79 7.87 -4.89
N ALA A 99 8.01 8.40 -3.96
CA ALA A 99 8.45 8.60 -2.59
C ALA A 99 8.78 7.26 -1.91
N VAL A 100 7.92 6.26 -2.07
CA VAL A 100 8.10 4.89 -1.56
C VAL A 100 9.36 4.25 -2.15
N VAL A 101 9.51 4.22 -3.48
CA VAL A 101 10.64 3.57 -4.18
C VAL A 101 11.98 4.28 -3.92
N THR A 102 11.95 5.57 -3.55
CA THR A 102 13.17 6.34 -3.22
C THR A 102 13.45 6.45 -1.72
N GLY A 103 12.59 5.88 -0.87
CA GLY A 103 12.73 5.97 0.59
C GLY A 103 12.60 7.41 1.11
N ARG A 104 11.88 8.28 0.38
CA ARG A 104 11.66 9.67 0.81
C ARG A 104 10.51 9.74 1.83
N PRO A 105 10.60 10.63 2.83
CA PRO A 105 9.51 10.85 3.76
C PRO A 105 8.21 11.28 3.06
N LEU A 106 7.12 10.56 3.34
CA LEU A 106 5.80 10.84 2.75
C LEU A 106 5.17 12.14 3.26
N SER A 107 5.61 12.63 4.43
CA SER A 107 5.14 13.86 5.08
C SER A 107 5.39 15.14 4.26
N GLY A 108 6.26 15.09 3.25
CA GLY A 108 6.55 16.20 2.33
C GLY A 108 5.89 16.08 0.95
N VAL A 109 5.14 14.99 0.71
CA VAL A 109 4.63 14.62 -0.62
C VAL A 109 3.11 14.72 -0.69
N LEU A 110 2.40 14.39 0.41
CA LEU A 110 0.94 14.39 0.47
C LEU A 110 0.43 15.05 1.76
N PRO A 111 -0.76 15.68 1.76
CA PRO A 111 -1.44 16.05 2.99
C PRO A 111 -1.64 14.82 3.89
N ALA A 112 -1.37 14.95 5.20
CA ALA A 112 -1.31 13.80 6.11
C ALA A 112 -2.59 12.95 6.12
N ASP A 113 -3.77 13.57 6.08
CA ASP A 113 -5.05 12.86 6.08
C ASP A 113 -5.34 12.16 4.74
N SER A 114 -4.89 12.74 3.62
CA SER A 114 -5.04 12.16 2.28
C SER A 114 -4.00 11.06 2.01
N ALA A 115 -2.84 11.11 2.69
CA ALA A 115 -1.75 10.16 2.49
C ALA A 115 -2.13 8.73 2.88
N VAL A 116 -2.87 8.56 3.98
CA VAL A 116 -3.32 7.24 4.45
C VAL A 116 -4.32 6.63 3.48
N VAL A 117 -5.32 7.42 3.05
CA VAL A 117 -6.33 6.98 2.08
C VAL A 117 -5.67 6.56 0.76
N LEU A 118 -4.79 7.40 0.22
CA LEU A 118 -4.07 7.09 -1.01
C LEU A 118 -3.22 5.83 -0.87
N ALA A 119 -2.51 5.67 0.25
CA ALA A 119 -1.68 4.49 0.50
C ALA A 119 -2.49 3.19 0.49
N PHE A 120 -3.70 3.20 1.07
CA PHE A 120 -4.62 2.05 1.01
C PHE A 120 -5.09 1.75 -0.42
N VAL A 121 -5.50 2.78 -1.16
CA VAL A 121 -5.97 2.63 -2.54
C VAL A 121 -4.86 2.06 -3.43
N VAL A 122 -3.66 2.63 -3.35
CA VAL A 122 -2.51 2.17 -4.15
C VAL A 122 -2.12 0.76 -3.79
N ALA A 123 -1.96 0.44 -2.50
CA ALA A 123 -1.59 -0.91 -2.07
C ALA A 123 -2.65 -1.96 -2.48
N ALA A 124 -3.94 -1.66 -2.28
CA ALA A 124 -5.03 -2.54 -2.68
C ALA A 124 -5.07 -2.81 -4.18
N SER A 125 -4.84 -1.76 -4.99
CA SER A 125 -4.81 -1.87 -6.44
C SER A 125 -3.63 -2.73 -6.91
N LEU A 126 -2.42 -2.46 -6.40
CA LEU A 126 -1.22 -3.24 -6.74
C LEU A 126 -1.32 -4.71 -6.31
N LEU A 127 -1.87 -5.00 -5.12
CA LEU A 127 -2.16 -6.36 -4.66
C LEU A 127 -3.18 -7.08 -5.57
N SER A 128 -3.95 -6.32 -6.34
CA SER A 128 -4.96 -6.83 -7.27
C SER A 128 -4.46 -6.94 -8.72
N PHE A 129 -3.35 -6.31 -9.10
CA PHE A 129 -2.83 -6.25 -10.48
C PHE A 129 -2.28 -7.57 -11.01
N ARG A 130 -1.73 -8.43 -10.16
CA ARG A 130 -1.13 -9.68 -10.63
C ARG A 130 -2.23 -10.67 -11.06
N PRO A 131 -2.09 -11.34 -12.22
CA PRO A 131 -2.84 -12.56 -12.47
C PRO A 131 -2.45 -13.56 -11.38
N LYS A 132 -3.39 -13.85 -10.51
CA LYS A 132 -3.21 -14.81 -9.43
C LYS A 132 -3.20 -16.21 -10.01
N SER A 133 -2.30 -17.07 -9.54
CA SER A 133 -2.39 -18.50 -9.84
C SER A 133 -3.77 -19.01 -9.40
N GLU A 134 -4.26 -20.09 -9.99
CA GLU A 134 -5.56 -20.67 -9.59
C GLU A 134 -5.56 -20.95 -8.07
N GLY A 135 -6.47 -20.28 -7.33
CA GLY A 135 -6.55 -20.35 -5.86
C GLY A 135 -5.73 -19.32 -5.09
N GLU A 136 -4.91 -18.50 -5.76
CA GLU A 136 -4.27 -17.34 -5.13
C GLU A 136 -5.24 -16.15 -5.11
N TRP A 137 -5.31 -15.49 -3.97
CA TRP A 137 -6.11 -14.29 -3.74
C TRP A 137 -5.20 -13.20 -3.19
N TRP A 138 -5.68 -11.95 -3.13
CA TRP A 138 -4.84 -10.84 -2.67
C TRP A 138 -4.34 -11.06 -1.24
N PHE A 139 -5.13 -11.73 -0.39
CA PHE A 139 -4.77 -12.03 1.00
C PHE A 139 -3.65 -13.07 1.09
N ASN A 140 -3.67 -14.14 0.28
CA ASN A 140 -2.59 -15.13 0.22
C ASN A 140 -1.28 -14.50 -0.26
N TYR A 141 -1.37 -13.50 -1.15
CA TYR A 141 -0.18 -12.78 -1.61
C TYR A 141 0.31 -11.81 -0.53
N LEU A 142 -0.60 -11.11 0.16
CA LEU A 142 -0.27 -10.24 1.27
C LEU A 142 0.47 -11.00 2.39
N ASP A 143 0.05 -12.23 2.73
CA ASP A 143 0.78 -13.09 3.69
C ASP A 143 2.26 -13.27 3.30
N LYS A 144 2.54 -13.47 2.00
CA LYS A 144 3.92 -13.63 1.49
C LYS A 144 4.69 -12.32 1.57
N VAL A 145 4.03 -11.20 1.27
CA VAL A 145 4.63 -9.85 1.31
C VAL A 145 5.01 -9.50 2.74
N GLU A 146 4.11 -9.69 3.71
CA GLU A 146 4.37 -9.40 5.13
C GLU A 146 5.47 -10.29 5.69
N ALA A 147 5.45 -11.59 5.41
CA ALA A 147 6.52 -12.50 5.82
C ALA A 147 7.89 -12.09 5.25
N ALA A 148 7.93 -11.57 4.02
CA ALA A 148 9.16 -11.06 3.42
C ALA A 148 9.62 -9.72 4.04
N ILE A 149 8.68 -8.84 4.41
CA ILE A 149 8.96 -7.59 5.12
C ILE A 149 9.57 -7.89 6.49
N GLU A 150 8.97 -8.81 7.25
CA GLU A 150 9.47 -9.20 8.57
C GLU A 150 10.86 -9.87 8.50
N ALA A 151 11.14 -10.63 7.43
CA ALA A 151 12.42 -11.29 7.23
C ALA A 151 13.55 -10.34 6.77
N ALA A 152 13.20 -9.17 6.22
CA ALA A 152 14.15 -8.19 5.69
C ALA A 152 14.56 -7.12 6.72
N GLY A 153 13.85 -7.01 7.84
CA GLY A 153 14.30 -6.22 8.99
C GLY A 153 15.20 -7.04 9.90
#